data_AF-A0A8C6IR20-F1
#
_entry.id   AF-A0A8C6IR20-F1
#
_cell.length_a   1.000
_cell.length_b   1.000
_cell.length_c   1.000
_cell.angle_alpha   90.00
_cell.angle_beta   90.00
_cell.angle_gamma   90.00
#
_symmetry.space_group_name_H-M   'P 1'
#
loop_
_entity.id
_entity.type
_entity.pdbx_description
1 polymer ?
#
loop_
_entity_poly.entity_id
_entity_poly.type
_entity_poly.pdbx_seq_one_letter_code
_entity_poly.pdbx_strand_id
1 'polypeptide(L)' 'MLELNLRSEKLILFSPKAPHVKAMVDHFITELRKDSQYVVAVRNYSPEDKSRLSFHKGDIIHLQPMKHPERGEWCPPPM' A
#
# COMPACT_ATOMS: atom_id res chain seq x y z
N MET A 1 19.01 -20.54 11.18
CA MET A 1 17.85 -20.88 10.31
C MET A 1 17.14 -19.60 9.95
N LEU A 2 16.78 -19.42 8.68
CA LEU A 2 16.00 -18.29 8.18
C LEU A 2 14.68 -18.85 7.66
N GLU A 3 13.58 -18.35 8.18
CA GLU A 3 12.24 -18.70 7.73
C GLU A 3 11.57 -17.47 7.11
N LEU A 4 11.09 -17.61 5.87
CA LEU A 4 10.37 -16.57 5.15
C LEU A 4 9.00 -17.11 4.74
N ASN A 5 7.94 -16.42 5.16
CA ASN A 5 6.59 -16.72 4.70
C ASN A 5 6.33 -15.87 3.46
N LEU A 6 6.39 -16.51 2.29
CA LEU A 6 6.01 -15.90 1.02
C LEU A 6 4.50 -16.03 0.84
N ARG A 7 3.95 -15.38 -0.20
CA ARG A 7 2.51 -15.32 -0.43
C ARG A 7 1.86 -16.71 -0.61
N SER A 8 2.56 -17.64 -1.24
CA SER A 8 2.06 -18.97 -1.60
C SER A 8 2.77 -20.11 -0.88
N GLU A 9 3.91 -19.85 -0.25
CA GLU A 9 4.79 -20.88 0.26
C GLU A 9 5.67 -20.39 1.41
N LYS A 10 6.23 -21.33 2.16
CA LYS A 10 7.19 -21.06 3.22
C LYS A 10 8.57 -21.50 2.77
N LEU A 11 9.51 -20.56 2.71
CA LEU A 11 10.90 -20.83 2.39
C LEU A 11 11.71 -20.97 3.69
N ILE A 12 12.45 -22.06 3.82
CA ILE A 12 13.31 -22.34 4.97
C ILE A 12 14.74 -22.51 4.47
N LEU A 13 15.66 -21.69 4.99
CA LEU A 13 17.07 -21.67 4.60
C LEU A 13 17.97 -21.88 5.81
N PHE A 14 19.03 -22.66 5.62
CA PHE A 14 20.04 -22.93 6.62
C PHE A 14 21.35 -22.26 6.23
N SER A 15 21.76 -21.26 7.02
CA SER A 15 23.01 -20.53 6.83
C SER A 15 23.51 -20.00 8.17
N PRO A 16 24.83 -19.96 8.42
CA PRO A 16 25.41 -19.26 9.57
C PRO A 16 25.07 -17.77 9.58
N LYS A 17 24.86 -17.16 8.40
CA LYS A 17 24.48 -15.75 8.26
C LYS A 17 22.97 -15.52 8.33
N ALA A 18 22.16 -16.55 8.56
CA ALA A 18 20.70 -16.43 8.60
C ALA A 18 20.17 -15.28 9.52
N PRO A 19 20.71 -15.07 10.73
CA PRO A 19 20.27 -13.95 11.58
C PRO A 19 20.52 -12.57 10.95
N HIS A 20 21.65 -12.41 10.27
CA HIS A 20 22.01 -11.15 9.61
C HIS A 20 21.13 -10.87 8.40
N VAL A 21 20.87 -11.91 7.58
CA VAL A 21 19.96 -11.79 6.44
C VAL A 21 18.55 -11.46 6.92
N LYS A 22 18.08 -12.10 8.00
CA LYS A 22 16.77 -11.79 8.60
C LYS A 22 16.68 -10.32 9.03
N ALA A 23 17.68 -9.85 9.78
CA ALA A 23 17.72 -8.46 10.26
C ALA A 23 17.72 -7.45 9.11
N MET A 24 18.47 -7.72 8.04
CA MET A 24 18.49 -6.89 6.84
C MET A 24 17.11 -6.84 6.18
N VAL A 25 16.48 -7.99 5.94
CA VAL A 25 15.14 -8.07 5.32
C VAL A 25 14.10 -7.35 6.18
N ASP A 26 14.09 -7.57 7.49
CA ASP A 26 13.16 -6.92 8.42
C ASP A 26 13.31 -5.38 8.40
N HIS A 27 14.55 -4.89 8.31
CA HIS A 27 14.85 -3.46 8.21
C HIS A 27 14.28 -2.86 6.92
N PHE A 28 14.57 -3.47 5.76
CA PHE A 28 14.05 -3.00 4.48
C PHE A 28 12.52 -3.02 4.42
N ILE A 29 11.87 -4.06 4.94
CA ILE A 29 10.40 -4.13 5.01
C ILE A 29 9.85 -2.99 5.87
N THR A 30 10.49 -2.68 7.00
CA THR A 30 10.04 -1.62 7.90
C THR A 30 10.11 -0.26 7.23
N GLU A 31 11.23 0.06 6.57
CA GLU A 31 11.38 1.32 5.84
C GLU A 31 10.41 1.41 4.66
N LEU A 32 10.24 0.34 3.88
CA LEU A 32 9.27 0.30 2.78
C LEU A 32 7.84 0.54 3.26
N ARG A 33 7.47 0.04 4.44
CA ARG A 33 6.12 0.20 4.99
C ARG A 33 5.86 1.59 5.57
N LYS A 34 6.89 2.27 6.05
CA LYS A 34 6.76 3.55 6.75
C LYS A 34 6.15 4.65 5.87
N ASP A 35 6.58 4.74 4.62
CA ASP A 35 6.19 5.81 3.69
C ASP A 35 5.49 5.28 2.41
N SER A 36 5.03 4.02 2.43
CA SER A 36 4.36 3.40 1.29
C SER A 36 3.09 4.15 0.92
N GLN A 37 3.04 4.65 -0.32
CA GLN A 37 1.80 5.14 -0.93
C GLN A 37 0.96 4.02 -1.52
N TYR A 38 1.26 2.76 -1.24
CA TYR A 38 0.51 1.62 -1.73
C TYR A 38 -0.14 0.87 -0.57
N VAL A 39 -1.42 0.55 -0.74
CA VAL A 39 -2.22 -0.24 0.20
C VAL A 39 -2.89 -1.40 -0.53
N VAL A 40 -3.27 -2.44 0.21
CA VAL A 40 -3.99 -3.59 -0.33
C VAL A 40 -5.41 -3.60 0.22
N ALA A 41 -6.40 -3.72 -0.67
CA ALA A 41 -7.78 -3.84 -0.29
C ALA A 41 -8.04 -5.14 0.49
N VAL A 42 -8.49 -5.03 1.74
CA VAL A 42 -8.80 -6.19 2.59
C VAL A 42 -10.21 -6.75 2.36
N ARG A 43 -11.08 -5.98 1.67
CA ARG A 43 -12.47 -6.30 1.37
C ARG A 43 -12.89 -5.66 0.04
N ASN A 44 -14.01 -6.12 -0.51
CA ASN A 44 -14.62 -5.51 -1.68
C ASN A 44 -15.31 -4.19 -1.30
N TYR A 45 -15.31 -3.24 -2.22
CA TYR A 45 -16.01 -1.97 -2.09
C TYR A 45 -16.52 -1.51 -3.45
N SER A 46 -17.85 -1.43 -3.58
CA SER A 46 -18.54 -1.02 -4.82
C SER A 46 -19.56 0.08 -4.52
N PRO A 47 -19.15 1.36 -4.57
CA PRO A 47 -20.06 2.49 -4.34
C PRO A 47 -21.02 2.68 -5.52
N GLU A 48 -22.24 3.19 -5.24
CA GLU A 48 -23.18 3.64 -6.29
C GLU A 48 -22.71 4.93 -6.96
N ASP A 49 -22.05 5.80 -6.19
CA ASP A 49 -21.43 7.02 -6.68
C ASP A 49 -20.16 6.70 -7.48
N LYS A 50 -20.24 6.95 -8.79
CA LYS A 50 -19.15 6.72 -9.75
C LYS A 50 -17.92 7.62 -9.52
N SER A 51 -18.03 8.65 -8.67
CA SER A 51 -16.88 9.49 -8.29
C SER A 51 -15.92 8.79 -7.31
N ARG A 52 -16.37 7.70 -6.66
CA ARG A 52 -15.61 6.96 -5.67
C ARG A 52 -14.96 5.72 -6.30
N LEU A 53 -13.72 5.44 -5.90
CA LEU A 53 -12.99 4.27 -6.39
C LEU A 53 -13.69 2.97 -5.95
N SER A 54 -13.98 2.10 -6.91
CA SER A 54 -14.43 0.72 -6.69
C SER A 54 -13.23 -0.23 -6.71
N PHE A 55 -13.17 -1.20 -5.80
CA PHE A 55 -12.06 -2.14 -5.69
C PHE A 55 -12.49 -3.48 -5.07
N HIS A 56 -11.73 -4.54 -5.38
CA HIS A 56 -11.92 -5.88 -4.87
C HIS A 56 -10.85 -6.24 -3.84
N LYS A 57 -11.16 -7.23 -2.98
CA LYS A 57 -10.20 -7.78 -2.02
C LYS A 57 -8.97 -8.29 -2.74
N GLY A 58 -7.81 -7.77 -2.37
CA GLY A 58 -6.52 -8.10 -2.94
C GLY A 58 -5.98 -7.07 -3.94
N ASP A 59 -6.79 -6.10 -4.35
CA ASP A 59 -6.33 -5.02 -5.24
C ASP A 59 -5.27 -4.16 -4.54
N ILE A 60 -4.24 -3.79 -5.30
CA ILE A 60 -3.21 -2.84 -4.85
C ILE A 60 -3.66 -1.44 -5.28
N ILE A 61 -3.83 -0.56 -4.30
CA ILE A 61 -4.33 0.80 -4.49
C ILE A 61 -3.18 1.77 -4.19
N HIS A 62 -2.91 2.66 -5.14
CA HIS A 62 -1.98 3.77 -4.94
C HIS A 62 -2.72 4.97 -4.32
N LEU A 63 -2.27 5.40 -3.16
CA LEU A 63 -2.72 6.61 -2.48
C LEU A 63 -2.17 7.81 -3.24
N GLN A 64 -3.07 8.58 -3.84
CA GLN A 64 -2.71 9.90 -4.34
C GLN A 64 -2.75 10.88 -3.17
N PRO A 65 -1.73 11.74 -3.01
CA PRO A 65 -1.83 12.88 -2.11
C PRO A 65 -3.09 13.65 -2.47
N MET A 66 -3.92 14.01 -1.48
CA MET A 66 -5.01 14.95 -1.75
C MET A 66 -4.37 16.24 -2.25
N LYS A 67 -4.44 16.49 -3.56
CA LYS A 67 -4.34 17.85 -4.08
C LYS A 67 -5.52 18.57 -3.48
N HIS A 68 -5.27 19.46 -2.52
CA HIS A 68 -6.26 20.46 -2.16
C HIS A 68 -6.70 21.11 -3.48
N PRO A 69 -7.99 21.10 -3.85
CA PRO A 69 -8.42 21.82 -5.04
C PRO A 69 -7.95 23.25 -4.86
N GLU A 70 -7.18 23.76 -5.83
CA GLU A 70 -6.76 25.15 -5.80
C GLU A 70 -8.03 26.00 -5.70
N ARG A 71 -8.05 26.88 -4.70
CA ARG A 71 -9.18 27.76 -4.43
C ARG A 71 -9.23 28.79 -5.56
N GLY A 72 -9.88 28.44 -6.69
CA GLY A 72 -9.75 29.23 -7.92
C GLY A 72 -10.96 29.29 -8.86
N GLU A 73 -12.04 28.56 -8.65
CA GLU A 73 -13.18 28.56 -9.61
C GLU A 73 -14.54 28.69 -8.93
N TRP A 74 -14.70 29.66 -8.03
CA TRP A 74 -16.04 30.17 -7.71
C TRP A 74 -16.15 31.60 -8.25
N CYS A 75 -16.56 31.71 -9.51
CA CYS A 75 -17.05 32.98 -10.06
C CYS A 75 -18.53 33.11 -9.70
N PRO A 76 -18.95 34.08 -8.88
CA PRO A 76 -20.37 34.37 -8.71
C PRO A 76 -20.95 34.88 -10.04
N PRO A 77 -22.22 34.58 -10.33
CA PRO A 77 -22.87 35.10 -11.53
C PRO A 77 -22.95 36.64 -11.49
N PRO A 78 -22.80 37.32 -12.64
CA PRO A 78 -22.92 38.77 -12.70
C PRO A 78 -24.35 39.20 -12.31
N MET A 79 -24.42 40.28 -11.51
CA MET A 79 -25.66 40.94 -11.11
C MET A 79 -26.40 41.55 -12.30
#